data_AF-A0AA42DLF9-F1
#
_entry.id   AF-A0AA42DLF9-F1
#
_cell.length_a   1.000
_cell.length_b   1.000
_cell.length_c   1.000
_cell.angle_alpha   90.00
_cell.angle_beta   90.00
_cell.angle_gamma   90.00
#
_symmetry.space_group_name_H-M   'P 1'
#
loop_
_entity.id
_entity.type
_entity.pdbx_description
1 polymer ?
#
loop_
_entity_poly.entity_id
_entity_poly.type
_entity_poly.pdbx_seq_one_letter_code
_entity_poly.pdbx_strand_id
1 'polypeptide(L)'
;MDTMEIIQKEHLTIKSILRQMKSELVSLVQDQRVDKVMWSICLAFVKENIIGFHHLRERELIMNYRLGGNYEQYEELMNSINERHELIACHYERLVEFWNYYQNGHTLARYNVMEEGESLILLMEISMTMEEKLFDLTRKECIVQ
;
A
#
# COMPACT_ATOMS: atom_id res chain seq x y z
N MET A 1 16.97 -14.16 10.12
CA MET A 1 15.93 -13.12 10.24
C MET A 1 14.65 -13.79 9.82
N ASP A 2 13.67 -13.81 10.71
CA ASP A 2 12.37 -14.43 10.43
C ASP A 2 11.70 -13.63 9.30
N THR A 3 11.12 -14.30 8.31
CA THR A 3 10.49 -13.65 7.15
C THR A 3 9.42 -12.65 7.59
N MET A 4 8.76 -12.90 8.71
CA MET A 4 7.79 -11.98 9.31
C MET A 4 8.43 -10.70 9.86
N GLU A 5 9.64 -10.76 10.41
CA GLU A 5 10.38 -9.57 10.86
C GLU A 5 10.78 -8.68 9.66
N ILE A 6 10.98 -9.26 8.48
CA ILE A 6 11.30 -8.52 7.26
C ILE A 6 10.08 -7.71 6.82
N ILE A 7 8.90 -8.33 6.78
CA ILE A 7 7.65 -7.67 6.39
C ILE A 7 7.33 -6.52 7.36
N GLN A 8 7.44 -6.76 8.67
CA GLN A 8 7.18 -5.71 9.66
C GLN A 8 8.13 -4.51 9.52
N LYS A 9 9.41 -4.74 9.19
CA LYS A 9 10.35 -3.64 8.88
C LYS A 9 9.98 -2.89 7.62
N GLU A 10 9.46 -3.57 6.61
CA GLU A 10 8.95 -2.92 5.41
C GLU A 10 7.72 -2.09 5.69
N HIS A 11 6.77 -2.57 6.49
CA HIS A 11 5.60 -1.80 6.92
C HIS A 11 6.01 -0.48 7.61
N LEU A 12 7.08 -0.48 8.42
CA LEU A 12 7.61 0.77 8.99
C LEU A 12 8.14 1.75 7.92
N THR A 13 8.80 1.22 6.90
CA THR A 13 9.31 2.01 5.77
C THR A 13 8.18 2.56 4.93
N ILE A 14 7.17 1.73 4.62
CA ILE A 14 5.95 2.11 3.91
C ILE A 14 5.24 3.22 4.68
N LYS A 15 5.00 3.04 5.99
CA LYS A 15 4.39 4.07 6.86
C LYS A 15 5.15 5.40 6.81
N SER A 16 6.49 5.37 6.71
CA SER A 16 7.29 6.60 6.56
C SER A 16 7.05 7.28 5.21
N ILE A 17 7.03 6.51 4.11
CA ILE A 17 6.77 7.04 2.76
C ILE A 17 5.36 7.61 2.65
N LEU A 18 4.35 6.93 3.19
CA LEU A 18 2.96 7.41 3.17
C LEU A 18 2.78 8.73 3.91
N ARG A 19 3.52 8.95 5.01
CA ARG A 19 3.52 10.26 5.70
C ARG A 19 4.10 11.36 4.84
N GLN A 20 5.18 11.09 4.11
CA GLN A 20 5.77 12.07 3.20
C GLN A 20 4.80 12.38 2.05
N MET A 21 4.24 11.33 1.43
CA MET A 21 3.22 11.47 0.39
C MET A 21 2.03 12.30 0.87
N LYS A 22 1.52 12.05 2.08
CA LYS A 22 0.43 12.82 2.70
C LYS A 22 0.79 14.29 2.89
N SER A 23 2.02 14.58 3.33
CA SER A 23 2.51 15.96 3.48
C SER A 23 2.45 16.70 2.15
N GLU A 24 2.93 16.07 1.07
CA GLU A 24 2.91 16.66 -0.27
C GLU A 24 1.48 16.84 -0.80
N LEU A 25 0.57 15.90 -0.55
CA LEU A 25 -0.85 16.03 -0.90
C LEU A 25 -1.51 17.23 -0.19
N VAL A 26 -1.24 17.41 1.10
CA VAL A 26 -1.73 18.57 1.87
C VAL A 26 -1.18 19.87 1.30
N SER A 27 0.12 19.93 0.98
CA SER A 27 0.71 21.10 0.33
C SER A 27 0.04 21.42 -1.01
N LEU A 28 -0.25 20.39 -1.82
CA LEU A 28 -0.91 20.55 -3.12
C LEU A 28 -2.29 21.22 -3.01
N VAL A 29 -3.13 20.81 -2.07
CA VAL A 29 -4.49 21.36 -1.90
C VAL A 29 -4.52 22.72 -1.22
N GLN A 30 -3.50 23.04 -0.42
CA GLN A 30 -3.31 24.35 0.20
C GLN A 30 -2.69 25.38 -0.76
N ASP A 31 -2.50 25.02 -2.03
CA ASP A 31 -1.82 25.84 -3.05
C ASP A 31 -0.38 26.22 -2.64
N GLN A 32 0.24 25.35 -1.84
CA GLN A 32 1.64 25.47 -1.45
C GLN A 32 2.52 24.74 -2.46
N ARG A 33 3.81 25.05 -2.43
CA ARG A 33 4.79 24.39 -3.28
C ARG A 33 4.96 22.94 -2.85
N VAL A 34 4.59 22.02 -3.74
CA VAL A 34 4.92 20.59 -3.66
C VAL A 34 6.40 20.38 -3.99
N ASP A 35 7.10 19.59 -3.19
CA ASP A 35 8.42 19.09 -3.53
C ASP A 35 8.28 17.97 -4.57
N LYS A 36 8.45 18.34 -5.85
CA LYS A 36 8.34 17.42 -6.98
C LYS A 36 9.34 16.27 -6.93
N VAL A 37 10.49 16.44 -6.28
CA VAL A 37 11.49 15.38 -6.15
C VAL A 37 11.01 14.38 -5.11
N MET A 38 10.61 14.84 -3.93
CA MET A 38 10.04 13.97 -2.89
C MET A 38 8.80 13.24 -3.39
N TRP A 39 7.90 13.95 -4.07
CA TRP A 39 6.71 13.36 -4.69
C TRP A 39 7.07 12.23 -5.67
N SER A 40 8.05 12.45 -6.54
CA SER A 40 8.50 11.43 -7.49
C SER A 40 9.13 10.22 -6.80
N ILE A 41 9.89 10.44 -5.71
CA ILE A 41 10.43 9.36 -4.87
C ILE A 41 9.30 8.54 -4.26
N CYS A 42 8.27 9.18 -3.70
CA CYS A 42 7.11 8.49 -3.14
C CYS A 42 6.39 7.64 -4.20
N LEU A 43 6.10 8.21 -5.38
CA LEU A 43 5.44 7.48 -6.47
C LEU A 43 6.27 6.29 -6.97
N ALA A 44 7.59 6.46 -7.10
CA ALA A 44 8.49 5.38 -7.50
C ALA A 44 8.56 4.29 -6.42
N PHE A 45 8.62 4.67 -5.15
CA PHE A 45 8.64 3.72 -4.04
C PHE A 45 7.37 2.87 -4.01
N VAL A 46 6.20 3.50 -4.13
CA VAL A 46 4.90 2.82 -4.20
C VAL A 46 4.88 1.79 -5.34
N LYS A 47 5.29 2.18 -6.54
CA LYS A 47 5.28 1.30 -7.70
C LYS A 47 6.23 0.12 -7.55
N GLU A 48 7.51 0.40 -7.31
CA GLU A 48 8.55 -0.59 -7.44
C GLU A 48 8.65 -1.46 -6.18
N ASN A 49 8.52 -0.86 -5.00
CA ASN A 49 8.77 -1.55 -3.72
C ASN A 49 7.50 -2.09 -3.09
N ILE A 50 6.37 -1.38 -3.21
CA ILE A 50 5.11 -1.84 -2.62
C ILE A 50 4.37 -2.75 -3.59
N ILE A 51 3.92 -2.20 -4.72
CA ILE A 51 3.11 -2.93 -5.70
C ILE A 51 3.93 -4.02 -6.38
N GLY A 52 5.13 -3.68 -6.86
CA GLY A 52 5.99 -4.57 -7.64
C GLY A 52 6.68 -5.66 -6.82
N PHE A 53 6.85 -5.46 -5.51
CA PHE A 53 7.66 -6.37 -4.68
C PHE A 53 6.97 -6.83 -3.41
N HIS A 54 6.60 -5.91 -2.51
CA HIS A 54 6.01 -6.24 -1.21
C HIS A 54 4.73 -7.09 -1.36
N HIS A 55 3.75 -6.62 -2.12
CA HIS A 55 2.49 -7.34 -2.35
C HIS A 55 2.69 -8.69 -3.03
N LEU A 56 3.69 -8.82 -3.92
CA LEU A 56 4.03 -10.11 -4.54
C LEU A 56 4.56 -11.09 -3.49
N ARG A 57 5.50 -10.63 -2.65
CA ARG A 57 6.09 -11.47 -1.61
C ARG A 57 5.07 -11.87 -0.54
N GLU A 58 4.17 -10.98 -0.17
CA GLU A 58 3.07 -11.30 0.75
C GLU A 58 2.20 -12.41 0.19
N ARG A 59 1.80 -12.32 -1.09
CA ARG A 59 1.05 -13.38 -1.76
C ARG A 59 1.80 -14.71 -1.75
N GLU A 60 3.09 -14.71 -2.07
CA GLU A 60 3.90 -15.94 -2.03
C GLU A 60 3.99 -16.53 -0.62
N LEU A 61 4.16 -15.71 0.41
CA LEU A 61 4.24 -16.17 1.79
C LEU A 61 2.90 -16.69 2.29
N ILE A 62 1.83 -15.96 2.02
CA ILE A 62 0.46 -16.34 2.35
C ILE A 62 0.06 -17.65 1.66
N MET A 63 0.36 -17.81 0.37
CA MET A 63 0.10 -19.05 -0.38
C MET A 63 0.89 -20.26 0.14
N ASN A 64 2.06 -20.05 0.74
CA ASN A 64 2.84 -21.12 1.34
C ASN A 64 2.28 -21.62 2.69
N TYR A 65 1.39 -20.87 3.33
CA TYR A 65 0.65 -21.37 4.49
C TYR A 65 -0.45 -22.32 4.01
N ARG A 66 -0.26 -23.63 4.18
CA ARG A 66 -1.32 -24.62 3.98
C ARG A 66 -2.38 -24.44 5.06
N LEU A 67 -3.43 -23.70 4.74
CA LEU A 67 -4.62 -23.62 5.57
C LEU A 67 -5.32 -24.99 5.58
N GLY A 68 -5.26 -25.71 6.71
CA GLY A 68 -6.18 -26.81 7.00
C GLY A 68 -7.66 -26.37 7.02
N GLY A 69 -8.59 -27.33 6.98
CA GLY A 69 -10.02 -27.05 6.82
C GLY A 69 -10.71 -26.21 7.92
N ASN A 70 -10.04 -25.92 9.05
CA ASN A 70 -10.58 -25.07 10.12
C ASN A 70 -10.32 -23.56 9.92
N TYR A 71 -9.76 -23.16 8.77
CA TYR A 71 -9.22 -21.82 8.55
C TYR A 71 -9.97 -21.02 7.46
N GLU A 72 -11.23 -21.35 7.14
CA GLU A 72 -12.08 -20.56 6.20
C GLU A 72 -12.12 -19.06 6.55
N GLN A 73 -12.11 -18.72 7.84
CA GLN A 73 -12.06 -17.33 8.31
C GLN A 73 -10.78 -16.56 7.87
N TYR A 74 -9.71 -17.29 7.53
CA TYR A 74 -8.47 -16.73 6.99
C TYR A 74 -8.52 -16.59 5.48
N GLU A 75 -9.27 -17.44 4.79
CA GLU A 75 -9.49 -17.33 3.35
C GLU A 75 -10.20 -16.02 2.99
N GLU A 76 -11.23 -15.64 3.75
CA GLU A 76 -11.88 -14.33 3.59
C GLU A 76 -10.91 -13.17 3.84
N LEU A 77 -10.05 -13.28 4.86
CA LEU A 77 -9.06 -12.24 5.18
C LEU A 77 -8.00 -12.12 4.08
N MET A 78 -7.48 -13.23 3.58
CA MET A 78 -6.50 -13.27 2.49
C MET A 78 -7.08 -12.71 1.18
N ASN A 79 -8.30 -13.13 0.83
CA ASN A 79 -9.00 -12.60 -0.35
C ASN A 79 -9.20 -11.09 -0.23
N SER A 80 -9.60 -10.61 0.96
CA SER A 80 -9.77 -9.18 1.21
C SER A 80 -8.47 -8.37 1.12
N ILE A 81 -7.32 -8.96 1.49
CA ILE A 81 -5.99 -8.34 1.33
C ILE A 81 -5.63 -8.28 -0.16
N ASN A 82 -5.82 -9.37 -0.90
CA ASN A 82 -5.54 -9.43 -2.34
C ASN A 82 -6.36 -8.41 -3.14
N GLU A 83 -7.66 -8.31 -2.88
CA GLU A 83 -8.54 -7.31 -3.48
C GLU A 83 -8.02 -5.88 -3.20
N ARG A 84 -7.51 -5.62 -2.00
CA ARG A 84 -6.93 -4.32 -1.66
C ARG A 84 -5.63 -4.05 -2.40
N HIS A 85 -4.76 -5.05 -2.56
CA HIS A 85 -3.54 -4.90 -3.36
C HIS A 85 -3.86 -4.52 -4.82
N GLU A 86 -4.91 -5.10 -5.39
CA GLU A 86 -5.40 -4.74 -6.74
C GLU A 86 -5.96 -3.31 -6.76
N LEU A 87 -6.80 -2.94 -5.79
CA LEU A 87 -7.33 -1.58 -5.68
C LEU A 87 -6.21 -0.55 -5.51
N ILE A 88 -5.19 -0.84 -4.72
CA ILE A 88 -4.01 0.03 -4.55
C ILE A 88 -3.32 0.29 -5.89
N ALA A 89 -3.16 -0.74 -6.73
CA ALA A 89 -2.60 -0.57 -8.08
C ALA A 89 -3.49 0.32 -8.96
N CYS A 90 -4.80 0.11 -8.94
CA CYS A 90 -5.75 0.94 -9.69
C CYS A 90 -5.75 2.42 -9.23
N HIS A 91 -5.66 2.68 -7.93
CA HIS A 91 -5.55 4.04 -7.39
C HIS A 91 -4.19 4.68 -7.73
N TYR A 92 -3.11 3.89 -7.73
CA TYR A 92 -1.80 4.36 -8.13
C TYR A 92 -1.77 4.83 -9.59
N GLU A 93 -2.32 4.04 -10.51
CA GLU A 93 -2.35 4.39 -11.93
C GLU A 93 -3.12 5.70 -12.19
N ARG A 94 -4.30 5.84 -11.57
CA ARG A 94 -5.11 7.06 -11.63
C ARG A 94 -4.39 8.26 -11.02
N LEU A 95 -3.75 8.08 -9.88
CA LEU A 95 -2.95 9.13 -9.24
C LEU A 95 -1.85 9.65 -10.17
N VAL A 96 -1.11 8.74 -10.83
CA VAL A 96 -0.06 9.12 -11.78
C VAL A 96 -0.64 9.86 -12.99
N GLU A 97 -1.78 9.40 -13.51
CA GLU A 97 -2.48 10.08 -14.60
C GLU A 97 -2.86 11.52 -14.24
N PHE A 98 -3.54 11.72 -13.10
CA PHE A 98 -3.94 13.06 -12.65
C PHE A 98 -2.75 13.95 -12.30
N TRP A 99 -1.67 13.36 -11.77
CA TRP A 99 -0.44 14.09 -11.54
C TRP A 99 0.15 14.62 -12.84
N ASN A 100 0.17 13.81 -13.90
CA ASN A 100 0.61 14.24 -15.22
C ASN A 100 -0.27 15.35 -15.79
N TYR A 101 -1.60 15.27 -15.65
CA TYR A 101 -2.50 16.36 -16.06
C TYR A 101 -2.20 17.65 -15.30
N TYR A 102 -2.01 17.58 -13.98
CA TYR A 102 -1.65 18.74 -13.17
C TYR A 102 -0.32 19.36 -13.64
N GLN A 103 0.71 18.54 -13.90
CA GLN A 103 2.00 18.99 -14.42
C GLN A 103 1.90 19.65 -15.80
N ASN A 104 0.94 19.24 -16.62
CA ASN A 104 0.65 19.80 -17.94
C ASN A 104 -0.26 21.04 -17.91
N GLY A 105 -0.51 21.61 -16.73
CA GLY A 105 -1.24 22.88 -16.58
C GLY A 105 -2.74 22.74 -16.33
N HIS A 106 -3.27 21.51 -16.21
CA HIS A 106 -4.65 21.28 -15.79
C HIS A 106 -4.76 21.44 -14.27
N THR A 107 -4.76 22.67 -13.77
CA THR A 107 -4.66 22.99 -12.34
C THR A 107 -5.75 22.34 -11.47
N LEU A 108 -6.96 22.13 -12.02
CA LEU A 108 -8.05 21.46 -11.31
C LEU A 108 -7.79 19.97 -11.06
N ALA A 109 -6.89 19.32 -11.81
CA ALA A 109 -6.51 17.93 -11.58
C ALA A 109 -5.89 17.71 -10.19
N ARG A 110 -5.45 18.78 -9.50
CA ARG A 110 -4.96 18.72 -8.12
C ARG A 110 -5.96 18.10 -7.13
N TYR A 111 -7.26 18.26 -7.37
CA TYR A 111 -8.30 17.65 -6.53
C TYR A 111 -8.39 16.15 -6.75
N ASN A 112 -8.21 15.68 -7.98
CA ASN A 112 -8.15 14.25 -8.28
C ASN A 112 -6.85 13.62 -7.76
N VAL A 113 -5.72 14.33 -7.84
CA VAL A 113 -4.46 13.89 -7.21
C VAL A 113 -4.66 13.70 -5.70
N MET A 114 -5.35 14.62 -5.04
CA MET A 114 -5.68 14.50 -3.62
C MET A 114 -6.58 13.28 -3.33
N GLU A 115 -7.67 13.13 -4.07
CA GLU A 115 -8.64 12.05 -3.88
C GLU A 115 -8.00 10.67 -4.06
N GLU A 116 -7.28 10.46 -5.17
CA GLU A 116 -6.61 9.20 -5.46
C GLU A 116 -5.45 8.94 -4.48
N GLY A 117 -4.71 10.00 -4.10
CA GLY A 117 -3.59 9.90 -3.17
C GLY A 117 -4.03 9.52 -1.74
N GLU A 118 -5.05 10.18 -1.19
CA GLU A 118 -5.61 9.83 0.13
C GLU A 118 -6.25 8.45 0.11
N SER A 119 -6.96 8.09 -0.97
CA SER A 119 -7.55 6.75 -1.12
C SER A 119 -6.47 5.67 -1.11
N LEU A 120 -5.36 5.88 -1.83
CA LEU A 120 -4.22 4.99 -1.85
C LEU A 120 -3.58 4.84 -0.46
N ILE A 121 -3.35 5.96 0.25
CA ILE A 121 -2.78 5.95 1.61
C ILE A 121 -3.68 5.14 2.55
N LEU A 122 -4.98 5.42 2.53
CA LEU A 122 -5.95 4.74 3.39
C LEU A 122 -6.00 3.24 3.10
N LEU A 123 -6.03 2.84 1.83
CA LEU A 123 -6.04 1.43 1.44
C LEU A 123 -4.77 0.71 1.91
N MET A 124 -3.60 1.33 1.78
CA MET A 124 -2.35 0.76 2.27
C MET A 124 -2.33 0.60 3.80
N GLU A 125 -2.81 1.61 4.55
CA GLU A 125 -2.89 1.53 6.02
C GLU A 125 -3.83 0.42 6.50
N ILE A 126 -4.98 0.27 5.83
CA ILE A 126 -5.94 -0.81 6.09
C ILE A 126 -5.33 -2.17 5.74
N SER A 127 -4.71 -2.30 4.56
CA SER A 127 -4.08 -3.55 4.10
C SER A 127 -3.01 -4.01 5.09
N MET A 128 -2.09 -3.12 5.47
CA MET A 128 -1.05 -3.43 6.46
C MET A 128 -1.61 -3.86 7.81
N THR A 129 -2.70 -3.24 8.26
CA THR A 129 -3.36 -3.64 9.52
C THR A 129 -3.94 -5.06 9.42
N MET A 130 -4.50 -5.41 8.26
CA MET A 130 -5.04 -6.75 8.00
C MET A 130 -3.93 -7.79 7.87
N GLU A 131 -2.83 -7.45 7.21
CA GLU A 131 -1.62 -8.27 7.08
C GLU A 131 -1.00 -8.54 8.46
N GLU A 132 -0.80 -7.51 9.29
CA GLU A 132 -0.29 -7.64 10.67
C GLU A 132 -1.17 -8.58 11.51
N LYS A 133 -2.51 -8.48 11.37
CA LYS A 133 -3.47 -9.38 12.03
C LYS A 133 -3.32 -10.83 11.53
N LEU A 134 -3.18 -11.03 10.22
CA LEU A 134 -2.97 -12.35 9.63
C LEU A 134 -1.67 -12.98 10.15
N PHE A 135 -0.57 -12.22 10.19
CA PHE A 135 0.72 -12.71 10.68
C PHE A 135 0.68 -13.07 12.16
N ASP A 136 0.04 -12.27 13.01
CA ASP A 136 -0.11 -12.59 14.43
C ASP A 136 -0.89 -13.88 14.68
N LEU A 137 -1.88 -14.15 13.83
CA LEU A 137 -2.66 -15.37 13.90
C LEU A 137 -1.83 -16.59 13.45
N THR A 138 -1.09 -16.50 12.34
CA THR A 138 -0.18 -17.58 11.90
C THR A 138 0.87 -17.92 12.98
N ARG A 139 1.38 -16.92 13.71
CA ARG A 139 2.35 -17.10 14.80
C ARG A 139 1.76 -17.82 16.02
N LYS A 140 0.49 -17.55 16.36
CA LYS A 140 -0.16 -18.09 17.57
C LYS A 140 -0.79 -19.47 17.34
N GLU A 141 -1.26 -19.75 16.13
CA GLU A 141 -2.05 -20.95 15.83
C GLU A 141 -1.24 -22.12 15.25
N CYS A 142 0.09 -22.00 15.12
CA CYS A 142 0.96 -23.04 14.55
C CYS A 142 0.40 -23.58 13.21
N ILE A 143 0.07 -22.69 12.28
CA ILE A 143 -0.26 -23.05 10.90
C ILE A 143 1.05 -23.34 10.16
N VAL A 144 1.84 -24.30 10.66
CA VAL A 144 3.05 -24.77 10.01
C VAL A 144 3.04 -26.29 10.08
N GLN A 145 2.57 -26.91 9.00
CA GLN A 145 2.94 -28.27 8.60
C GLN A 145 3.19 -28.29 7.10
#